data_AF-A0A7Y3E455-F1
#
_entry.id   AF-A0A7Y3E455-F1
#
_cell.length_a   1.000
_cell.length_b   1.000
_cell.length_c   1.000
_cell.angle_alpha   90.00
_cell.angle_beta   90.00
_cell.angle_gamma   90.00
#
_symmetry.space_group_name_H-M   'P 1'
#
loop_
_entity.id
_entity.type
_entity.pdbx_description
1 polymer ?
#
loop_
_entity_poly.entity_id
_entity_poly.type
_entity_poly.pdbx_seq_one_letter_code
_entity_poly.pdbx_strand_id
1 'polypeptide(L)'
;ARAGHLGAYLATSPETAGDARDVLLDELRSLAERGISNAELEDVKEQIKGQILLSLESPAARMHRLAGMVLYEEPYRDLDALVDLIEAVDLDQAAEVSRLYDPEGLAVLELWPA
;
A
#
# COMPACT_ATOMS: atom_id res chain seq x y z
N ALA A 1 13.24 -3.59 -9.32
CA ALA A 1 13.78 -4.17 -8.06
C ALA A 1 13.40 -5.65 -7.99
N ARG A 2 14.23 -6.53 -7.40
CA ARG A 2 13.91 -7.98 -7.29
C ARG A 2 13.22 -8.38 -5.98
N ALA A 3 13.06 -7.44 -5.05
CA ALA A 3 12.37 -7.61 -3.78
C ALA A 3 11.80 -6.27 -3.33
N GLY A 4 10.80 -6.31 -2.45
CA GLY A 4 10.17 -5.17 -1.80
C GLY A 4 9.69 -5.56 -0.40
N HIS A 5 9.23 -4.57 0.36
CA HIS A 5 8.64 -4.78 1.68
C HIS A 5 7.23 -4.21 1.68
N LEU A 6 6.32 -4.89 2.37
CA LEU A 6 4.97 -4.44 2.65
C LEU A 6 4.67 -4.76 4.12
N GLY A 7 3.71 -4.06 4.69
CA GLY A 7 3.31 -4.25 6.07
C GLY A 7 2.55 -3.04 6.57
N ALA A 8 2.27 -3.06 7.87
CA ALA A 8 1.64 -1.96 8.58
C ALA A 8 2.59 -1.42 9.64
N TYR A 9 2.41 -0.15 9.97
CA TYR A 9 3.14 0.54 11.02
C TYR A 9 2.15 1.05 12.05
N LEU A 10 2.47 0.85 13.34
CA LEU A 10 1.72 1.39 14.45
C LEU A 10 2.65 2.10 15.42
N ALA A 11 2.17 3.17 16.03
CA ALA A 11 2.83 3.87 17.13
C ALA A 11 1.78 4.26 18.16
N THR A 12 1.97 3.81 19.40
CA THR A 12 0.99 4.01 20.47
C THR A 12 1.67 4.14 21.84
N SER A 13 0.90 4.45 22.88
CA SER A 13 1.39 4.46 24.26
C SER A 13 1.71 3.04 24.74
N PRO A 14 2.69 2.87 25.66
CA PRO A 14 3.04 1.54 26.19
C PRO A 14 1.86 0.76 26.77
N GLU A 15 0.91 1.48 27.37
CA GLU A 15 -0.29 0.94 28.00
C GLU A 15 -1.24 0.24 27.03
N THR A 16 -1.28 0.69 25.76
CA THR A 16 -2.20 0.17 24.74
C THR A 16 -1.49 -0.61 23.63
N ALA A 17 -0.17 -0.77 23.74
CA ALA A 17 0.65 -1.42 22.71
C ALA A 17 0.26 -2.88 22.46
N GLY A 18 -0.08 -3.64 23.51
CA GLY A 18 -0.57 -5.01 23.37
C GLY A 18 -1.87 -5.05 22.56
N ASP A 19 -2.88 -4.31 23.01
CA ASP A 19 -4.20 -4.27 22.37
C ASP A 19 -4.11 -3.78 20.91
N ALA A 20 -3.33 -2.72 20.65
CA ALA A 20 -3.16 -2.16 19.32
C ALA A 20 -2.48 -3.15 18.36
N ARG A 21 -1.48 -3.90 18.84
CA ARG A 21 -0.84 -4.96 18.07
C ARG A 21 -1.84 -6.06 17.74
N ASP A 22 -2.57 -6.54 18.74
CA ASP A 22 -3.48 -7.66 18.56
C ASP A 22 -4.59 -7.31 17.55
N VAL A 23 -5.16 -6.09 17.66
CA VAL A 23 -6.09 -5.55 16.66
C VAL A 23 -5.46 -5.48 15.26
N LEU A 24 -4.23 -4.98 15.14
CA LEU A 24 -3.57 -4.90 13.83
C LEU A 24 -3.38 -6.30 13.22
N LEU A 25 -2.91 -7.27 14.00
CA LEU A 25 -2.69 -8.64 13.50
C LEU A 25 -4.00 -9.31 13.10
N ASP A 26 -5.09 -9.06 13.81
CA ASP A 26 -6.42 -9.56 13.47
C ASP A 26 -6.95 -8.94 12.16
N GLU A 27 -6.76 -7.64 11.96
CA GLU A 27 -7.15 -6.98 10.70
C GLU A 27 -6.31 -7.48 9.51
N LEU A 28 -4.99 -7.66 9.70
CA LEU A 28 -4.12 -8.22 8.66
C LEU A 28 -4.51 -9.66 8.31
N ARG A 29 -4.85 -10.49 9.30
CA ARG A 29 -5.38 -11.84 9.08
C ARG A 29 -6.71 -11.80 8.32
N SER A 30 -7.64 -10.95 8.73
CA SER A 30 -8.94 -10.78 8.06
C SER A 30 -8.75 -10.36 6.60
N LEU A 31 -7.83 -9.41 6.33
CA LEU A 31 -7.47 -8.98 4.98
C LEU A 31 -6.89 -10.14 4.15
N ALA A 32 -5.98 -10.93 4.72
CA ALA A 32 -5.37 -12.06 4.03
C ALA A 32 -6.38 -13.18 3.71
N GLU A 33 -7.35 -13.43 4.59
CA GLU A 33 -8.36 -14.48 4.43
C GLU A 33 -9.54 -14.06 3.54
N ARG A 34 -10.00 -12.82 3.67
CA ARG A 34 -11.27 -12.35 3.08
C ARG A 34 -11.09 -11.35 1.95
N GLY A 35 -9.89 -10.78 1.80
CA GLY A 35 -9.63 -9.70 0.86
C GLY A 35 -10.40 -8.42 1.22
N ILE A 36 -10.66 -7.61 0.20
CA ILE A 36 -11.46 -6.38 0.28
C ILE A 36 -12.74 -6.51 -0.50
N SER A 37 -13.73 -5.69 -0.17
CA SER A 37 -14.98 -5.58 -0.94
C SER A 37 -14.81 -4.77 -2.22
N ASN A 38 -15.75 -4.92 -3.15
CA ASN A 38 -15.78 -4.08 -4.35
C ASN A 38 -15.90 -2.58 -4.02
N ALA A 39 -16.65 -2.23 -2.98
CA ALA A 39 -16.80 -0.84 -2.56
C ALA A 39 -15.46 -0.25 -2.07
N GLU A 40 -14.74 -1.00 -1.24
CA GLU A 40 -13.41 -0.58 -0.77
C GLU A 40 -12.39 -0.48 -1.92
N LEU A 41 -12.42 -1.40 -2.89
CA LEU A 41 -11.54 -1.31 -4.06
C LEU A 41 -11.80 -0.04 -4.85
N GLU A 42 -13.06 0.27 -5.16
CA GLU A 42 -13.43 1.47 -5.91
C GLU A 42 -13.08 2.76 -5.14
N ASP A 43 -13.36 2.80 -3.83
CA ASP A 43 -13.00 3.94 -2.98
C ASP A 43 -11.47 4.19 -2.95
N VAL A 44 -10.68 3.11 -2.85
CA VAL A 44 -9.21 3.19 -2.85
C VAL A 44 -8.68 3.60 -4.22
N LYS A 45 -9.26 3.12 -5.33
CA LYS A 45 -8.89 3.57 -6.68
C LYS A 45 -9.09 5.08 -6.82
N GLU A 46 -10.23 5.61 -6.39
CA GLU A 46 -10.50 7.05 -6.41
C GLU A 46 -9.51 7.83 -5.54
N GLN A 47 -9.21 7.33 -4.34
CA GLN A 47 -8.23 7.93 -3.44
C GLN A 47 -6.84 8.02 -4.10
N ILE A 48 -6.36 6.94 -4.71
CA ILE A 48 -5.02 6.87 -5.33
C ILE A 48 -4.94 7.80 -6.54
N LYS A 49 -5.98 7.84 -7.38
CA LYS A 49 -6.05 8.78 -8.53
C LYS A 49 -5.94 10.23 -8.05
N GLY A 50 -6.67 10.59 -7.00
CA GLY A 50 -6.60 11.93 -6.38
C GLY A 50 -5.20 12.26 -5.84
N GLN A 51 -4.58 11.32 -5.12
CA GLN A 51 -3.22 11.50 -4.59
C GLN A 51 -2.18 11.72 -5.69
N ILE A 52 -2.28 10.98 -6.80
CA ILE A 52 -1.38 11.14 -7.95
C ILE A 52 -1.55 12.54 -8.55
N LEU A 53 -2.79 12.98 -8.79
CA LEU A 53 -3.05 14.29 -9.36
C LEU A 53 -2.47 15.42 -8.50
N LEU A 54 -2.69 15.35 -7.18
CA LEU A 54 -2.13 16.32 -6.22
C LEU A 54 -0.61 16.27 -6.17
N SER A 55 0.00 15.09 -6.24
CA SER A 55 1.46 14.95 -6.25
C SER A 55 2.10 15.68 -7.44
N LEU A 56 1.37 15.78 -8.55
CA LEU A 56 1.82 16.48 -9.74
C LEU A 56 1.74 18.00 -9.59
N GLU A 57 1.31 18.60 -8.49
CA GLU A 57 1.40 20.06 -8.32
C GLU A 57 2.83 20.53 -8.01
N SER A 58 3.65 19.64 -7.44
CA SER A 58 5.03 19.93 -7.07
C SER A 58 6.03 19.61 -8.19
N PRO A 59 6.82 20.58 -8.68
CA PRO A 59 7.90 20.31 -9.63
C PRO A 59 8.90 19.27 -9.12
N ALA A 60 9.18 19.24 -7.81
CA ALA A 60 10.08 18.27 -7.21
C ALA A 60 9.51 16.84 -7.28
N ALA A 61 8.21 16.67 -7.03
CA ALA A 61 7.55 15.36 -7.14
C ALA A 61 7.52 14.87 -8.59
N ARG A 62 7.25 15.75 -9.56
CA ARG A 62 7.35 15.42 -11.00
C ARG A 62 8.76 14.95 -11.38
N MET A 63 9.78 15.67 -10.93
CA MET A 63 11.19 15.31 -11.18
C MET A 63 11.55 13.97 -10.54
N HIS A 64 11.11 13.70 -9.30
CA HIS A 64 11.36 12.44 -8.62
C HIS A 64 10.71 11.26 -9.37
N ARG A 65 9.49 11.43 -9.90
CA ARG A 65 8.81 10.42 -10.72
C ARG A 65 9.58 10.13 -12.02
N LEU A 66 10.00 11.18 -12.74
CA LEU A 66 10.80 11.03 -13.96
C LEU A 66 12.14 10.35 -13.70
N ALA A 67 12.84 10.74 -12.62
CA ALA A 67 14.08 10.10 -12.22
C ALA A 67 13.88 8.62 -11.87
N GLY A 68 12.80 8.29 -11.16
CA GLY A 68 12.43 6.91 -10.86
C GLY A 68 12.24 6.06 -12.11
N MET A 69 11.54 6.58 -13.13
CA MET A 69 11.35 5.86 -14.40
C MET A 69 12.68 5.53 -15.07
N VAL A 70 13.61 6.49 -15.12
CA VAL A 70 14.94 6.27 -15.69
C VAL A 70 15.74 5.25 -14.87
N LEU A 71 15.73 5.37 -13.54
CA LEU A 71 16.48 4.49 -12.64
C LEU A 71 16.00 3.04 -12.68
N TYR A 72 14.71 2.82 -12.88
CA TYR A 72 14.10 1.49 -12.95
C TYR A 72 13.90 0.98 -14.37
N GLU A 73 14.39 1.71 -15.38
CA GLU A 73 14.23 1.39 -16.81
C GLU A 73 12.75 1.20 -17.20
N GLU A 74 11.85 1.92 -16.54
CA GLU A 74 10.42 1.89 -16.81
C GLU A 74 10.06 2.86 -17.93
N PRO A 75 9.10 2.52 -18.81
CA PRO A 75 8.64 3.43 -19.84
C PRO A 75 8.00 4.67 -19.20
N TYR A 76 8.15 5.81 -19.91
CA TYR A 76 7.36 6.99 -19.58
C TYR A 76 5.88 6.66 -19.75
N ARG A 77 5.11 6.88 -18.68
CA ARG A 77 3.65 6.80 -18.68
C ARG A 77 3.14 8.20 -18.38
N ASP A 78 2.26 8.72 -19.23
CA ASP A 78 1.53 9.94 -18.92
C ASP A 78 0.52 9.68 -17.78
N LEU A 79 -0.28 10.70 -17.46
CA LEU A 79 -1.25 10.59 -16.38
C LEU A 79 -2.39 9.63 -16.74
N ASP A 80 -2.91 9.71 -17.96
CA ASP A 80 -4.02 8.89 -18.42
C ASP A 80 -3.64 7.41 -18.40
N ALA A 81 -2.46 7.05 -18.93
CA ALA A 81 -1.97 5.67 -18.88
C ALA A 81 -1.76 5.16 -17.43
N LEU A 82 -1.45 6.03 -16.48
CA LEU A 82 -1.33 5.64 -15.07
C LEU A 82 -2.71 5.42 -14.43
N VAL A 83 -3.69 6.25 -14.79
CA VAL A 83 -5.09 6.09 -14.36
C VAL A 83 -5.66 4.79 -14.91
N ASP A 84 -5.44 4.48 -16.19
CA ASP A 84 -5.91 3.24 -16.81
C ASP A 84 -5.33 1.99 -16.12
N LEU A 85 -4.07 2.04 -15.66
CA LEU A 85 -3.47 0.94 -14.89
C LEU A 85 -4.14 0.74 -13.53
N ILE A 86 -4.59 1.81 -12.88
CA ILE A 86 -5.31 1.75 -11.60
C ILE A 86 -6.72 1.18 -11.82
N GLU A 87 -7.41 1.65 -12.86
CA GLU A 87 -8.74 1.17 -13.22
C GLU A 87 -8.77 -0.32 -13.57
N ALA A 88 -7.71 -0.80 -14.23
CA ALA A 88 -7.56 -2.19 -14.62
C ALA A 88 -7.38 -3.17 -13.44
N VAL A 89 -7.12 -2.67 -12.22
CA VAL A 89 -7.02 -3.52 -11.03
C VAL A 89 -8.38 -4.10 -10.68
N ASP A 90 -8.47 -5.42 -10.60
CA ASP A 90 -9.70 -6.12 -10.21
C ASP A 90 -9.61 -6.75 -8.80
N LEU A 91 -10.74 -7.29 -8.34
CA LEU A 91 -10.83 -7.92 -7.02
C LEU A 91 -10.00 -9.19 -6.90
N ASP A 92 -9.81 -9.94 -7.99
CA ASP A 92 -9.05 -11.18 -7.96
C ASP A 92 -7.56 -10.88 -7.76
N GLN A 93 -7.04 -9.87 -8.45
CA GLN A 93 -5.69 -9.35 -8.26
C GLN A 93 -5.49 -8.77 -6.86
N ALA A 94 -6.46 -8.00 -6.36
CA ALA A 94 -6.41 -7.48 -5.00
C ALA A 94 -6.38 -8.62 -3.97
N ALA A 95 -7.26 -9.61 -4.10
CA ALA A 95 -7.31 -10.77 -3.22
C ALA A 95 -6.02 -11.62 -3.30
N GLU A 96 -5.39 -11.71 -4.47
CA GLU A 96 -4.10 -12.38 -4.61
C GLU A 96 -3.00 -11.72 -3.79
N VAL A 97 -2.91 -10.39 -3.85
CA VAL A 97 -1.90 -9.61 -3.12
C VAL A 97 -2.22 -9.57 -1.61
N SER A 98 -3.50 -9.53 -1.22
CA SER A 98 -3.92 -9.52 0.18
C SER A 98 -3.37 -10.70 0.98
N ARG A 99 -3.15 -11.87 0.35
CA ARG A 99 -2.55 -13.04 1.01
C ARG A 99 -1.15 -12.79 1.56
N LEU A 100 -0.42 -11.81 1.03
CA LEU A 100 0.91 -11.43 1.54
C LEU A 100 0.85 -10.77 2.92
N TYR A 101 -0.33 -10.37 3.39
CA TYR A 101 -0.55 -9.82 4.71
C TYR A 101 -0.83 -10.87 5.80
N ASP A 102 -0.74 -12.17 5.48
CA ASP A 102 -0.85 -13.22 6.50
C ASP A 102 0.20 -13.00 7.61
N PRO A 103 -0.23 -12.77 8.87
CA PRO A 103 0.69 -12.53 9.98
C PRO A 103 1.77 -13.60 10.16
N GLU A 104 1.52 -14.86 9.78
CA GLU A 104 2.51 -15.93 9.91
C GLU A 104 3.72 -15.74 8.98
N GLY A 105 3.55 -15.00 7.88
CA GLY A 105 4.60 -14.68 6.92
C GLY A 105 5.32 -13.35 7.19
N LEU A 106 4.89 -12.57 8.18
CA LEU A 106 5.41 -11.23 8.45
C LEU A 106 6.45 -11.20 9.57
N ALA A 107 7.46 -10.35 9.41
CA ALA A 107 8.40 -10.03 10.49
C ALA A 107 7.85 -8.89 11.36
N VAL A 108 7.83 -9.09 12.67
CA VAL A 108 7.39 -8.08 13.63
C VAL A 108 8.60 -7.43 14.31
N LEU A 109 8.66 -6.10 14.25
CA LEU A 109 9.65 -5.29 14.96
C LEU A 109 8.92 -4.39 15.96
N GLU A 110 9.20 -4.60 17.25
CA GLU A 110 8.69 -3.75 18.33
C GLU A 110 9.83 -2.97 18.97
N LEU A 111 9.59 -1.68 19.25
CA LEU A 111 10.51 -0.81 19.96
C LEU A 111 9.84 -0.32 21.24
N TRP A 112 10.36 -0.77 22.39
CA TRP A 112 9.88 -0.37 23.70
C TRP A 112 10.74 0.75 24.29
N PRO A 113 10.17 1.64 25.13
CA PRO A 113 10.97 2.57 25.93
C PRO A 113 12.03 1.83 26.74
N ALA A 114 13.20 2.46 26.91
CA ALA A 114 14.32 1.91 27.68
C ALA A 114 13.98 1.71 29.17
#